data_AF-A0A3C1LWG5-F1
#
_entry.id   AF-A0A3C1LWG5-F1
#
_cell.length_a   1.000
_cell.length_b   1.000
_cell.length_c   1.000
_cell.angle_alpha   90.00
_cell.angle_beta   90.00
_cell.angle_gamma   90.00
#
_symmetry.space_group_name_H-M   'P 1'
#
loop_
_entity.id
_entity.type
_entity.pdbx_description
1 polymer ?
#
loop_
_entity_poly.entity_id
_entity_poly.type
_entity_poly.pdbx_seq_one_letter_code
_entity_poly.pdbx_strand_id
1 'polypeptide(L)' 'NGFDGRGNFSFGLKEQLIFPEIEYDKIDKVRGMDICFVTTAKTDEEARELLTLMGAPFAK' A
#
# COMPACT_ATOMS: atom_id res chain seq x y z
N ASN A 1 -3.52 8.72 7.35
CA ASN A 1 -4.66 9.17 6.52
C ASN A 1 -4.58 8.57 5.13
N GLY A 2 -4.73 7.25 5.02
CA GLY A 2 -4.85 6.54 3.74
C GLY A 2 -6.09 5.65 3.67
N PHE A 3 -6.92 5.67 4.72
CA PHE A 3 -8.18 4.94 4.75
C PHE A 3 -9.31 5.80 4.19
N ASP A 4 -10.27 5.18 3.52
CA ASP A 4 -11.38 5.86 2.82
C ASP A 4 -12.70 5.91 3.61
N GLY A 5 -12.71 5.48 4.88
CA GLY A 5 -13.91 5.41 5.71
C GLY A 5 -14.75 4.15 5.50
N ARG A 6 -14.37 3.29 4.53
CA ARG A 6 -15.06 2.04 4.20
C ARG A 6 -14.12 0.83 4.31
N GLY A 7 -13.04 0.97 5.06
CA GLY A 7 -12.08 -0.11 5.25
C GLY A 7 -11.17 -0.38 4.05
N ASN A 8 -11.09 0.54 3.08
CA ASN A 8 -10.08 0.43 2.02
C ASN A 8 -8.88 1.32 2.37
N PHE A 9 -7.68 0.82 2.12
CA PHE A 9 -6.44 1.52 2.41
C PHE A 9 -5.65 1.78 1.14
N SER A 10 -5.34 3.04 0.85
CA SER A 10 -4.58 3.45 -0.32
C SER A 10 -3.30 4.16 0.08
N PHE A 11 -2.18 3.80 -0.55
CA PHE A 11 -0.93 4.53 -0.42
C PHE A 11 -0.17 4.61 -1.74
N GLY A 12 0.52 5.74 -1.91
CA GLY A 12 1.40 5.97 -3.04
C GLY A 12 2.82 5.54 -2.73
N LEU A 13 3.41 4.79 -3.65
CA LEU A 13 4.78 4.34 -3.64
C LEU A 13 5.58 5.18 -4.63
N LYS A 14 6.59 5.92 -4.15
CA LYS A 14 7.33 6.86 -5.02
C LYS A 14 8.32 6.18 -5.96
N GLU A 15 8.82 5.00 -5.59
CA GLU A 15 9.89 4.31 -6.32
C GLU A 15 9.57 2.82 -6.51
N GLN A 16 9.14 2.41 -7.70
CA GLN A 16 8.89 0.99 -8.02
C GLN A 16 10.11 0.06 -7.84
N LEU A 17 11.31 0.62 -7.64
CA LEU A 17 12.58 -0.10 -7.45
C LEU A 17 12.67 -0.89 -6.13
N ILE A 18 11.70 -0.73 -5.22
CA ILE A 18 11.66 -1.55 -4.00
C ILE A 18 11.42 -3.04 -4.28
N PHE A 19 10.92 -3.37 -5.48
CA PHE A 19 10.63 -4.73 -5.90
C PHE A 19 11.85 -5.32 -6.60
N PRO A 20 12.40 -6.46 -6.12
CA PRO A 20 13.55 -7.10 -6.76
C PRO A 20 13.25 -7.60 -8.17
N GLU A 21 11.98 -7.75 -8.54
CA GLU A 21 11.54 -8.09 -9.90
C GLU A 21 11.80 -6.98 -10.93
N ILE A 22 12.04 -5.75 -10.48
CA ILE A 22 12.23 -4.59 -11.34
C ILE A 22 13.73 -4.39 -11.61
N GLU A 23 14.18 -4.72 -12.82
CA GLU A 23 15.56 -4.47 -13.26
C GLU A 23 15.79 -2.98 -13.52
N TYR A 24 16.64 -2.33 -12.72
CA TYR A 24 17.00 -0.91 -12.85
C TYR A 24 17.48 -0.55 -14.26
N ASP A 25 18.31 -1.41 -14.87
CA ASP A 25 18.89 -1.19 -16.20
C ASP A 25 17.86 -1.15 -17.35
N LYS A 26 16.64 -1.64 -17.14
CA LYS A 26 15.56 -1.60 -18.13
C LYS A 26 14.63 -0.40 -17.96
N ILE A 27 14.87 0.46 -16.97
CA ILE A 27 13.97 1.57 -16.63
C ILE A 27 14.58 2.90 -17.06
N ASP A 28 13.91 3.56 -18.03
CA ASP A 28 14.29 4.92 -18.46
C ASP A 28 14.00 6.01 -17.41
N LYS A 29 12.94 5.83 -16.59
CA LYS A 29 12.51 6.81 -15.58
C LYS A 29 11.87 6.12 -14.36
N VAL A 30 12.21 6.58 -13.17
CA VAL A 30 11.54 6.18 -11.93
C VAL A 30 10.06 6.57 -12.02
N ARG A 31 9.18 5.57 -11.93
CA ARG A 31 7.74 5.77 -11.84
C ARG A 31 7.28 5.43 -10.43
N GLY A 32 6.36 6.24 -9.92
CA GLY A 32 5.59 5.91 -8.74
C GLY A 32 4.44 4.96 -9.09
N MET A 33 3.89 4.31 -8.08
CA MET A 33 2.74 3.42 -8.18
C MET A 33 1.81 3.65 -7.01
N ASP A 34 0.51 3.80 -7.26
CA ASP A 34 -0.49 3.81 -6.20
C ASP A 34 -1.00 2.39 -5.96
N ILE A 35 -0.98 1.97 -4.69
CA ILE A 35 -1.47 0.65 -4.26
C ILE A 35 -2.69 0.86 -3.39
N CYS A 36 -3.80 0.24 -3.79
CA CYS A 36 -5.06 0.27 -3.05
C CYS A 36 -5.42 -1.14 -2.55
N PHE A 37 -5.50 -1.31 -1.24
CA PHE A 37 -5.99 -2.50 -0.57
C PHE A 37 -7.50 -2.39 -0.42
N VAL A 38 -8.22 -3.18 -1.20
CA VAL A 38 -9.68 -3.32 -1.09
C VAL A 38 -9.96 -4.49 -0.16
N THR A 39 -10.59 -4.21 0.98
CA THR A 39 -10.93 -5.24 1.97
C THR A 39 -12.45 -5.36 2.12
N THR A 40 -12.90 -6.43 2.76
CA THR A 40 -14.32 -6.62 3.10
C THR A 40 -14.73 -5.94 4.41
N ALA A 41 -13.80 -5.23 5.07
CA ALA A 41 -14.07 -4.51 6.31
C ALA A 41 -15.10 -3.40 6.06
N LYS A 42 -15.91 -3.10 7.08
CA LYS A 42 -16.92 -2.03 6.97
C LYS A 42 -16.44 -0.72 7.59
N THR A 43 -15.41 -0.80 8.42
CA THR A 43 -14.82 0.33 9.13
C THR A 43 -13.31 0.38 8.92
N ASP A 44 -12.74 1.57 9.07
CA ASP A 44 -11.30 1.77 8.97
C ASP A 44 -10.53 1.10 10.12
N GLU A 45 -11.16 0.96 11.29
CA GLU A 45 -10.57 0.23 12.42
C GLU A 45 -10.38 -1.25 12.12
N GLU A 46 -11.41 -1.91 11.59
CA GLU A 46 -11.34 -3.32 11.19
C GLU A 46 -10.26 -3.53 10.12
N ALA A 47 -10.22 -2.66 9.11
CA ALA A 47 -9.21 -2.74 8.04
C ALA A 47 -7.79 -2.48 8.55
N ARG A 48 -7.61 -1.50 9.44
CA ARG A 48 -6.31 -1.19 10.04
C ARG A 48 -5.82 -2.36 10.88
N GLU A 49 -6.69 -2.97 11.68
CA GLU A 49 -6.33 -4.09 12.53
C GLU A 49 -6.01 -5.34 11.70
N LEU A 50 -6.79 -5.64 10.66
CA LEU A 50 -6.51 -6.69 9.68
C LEU A 50 -5.13 -6.51 9.04
N LEU A 51 -4.86 -5.32 8.49
CA LEU A 51 -3.59 -5.03 7.83
C LEU A 51 -2.42 -5.06 8.85
N THR A 52 -2.64 -4.64 10.10
CA THR A 52 -1.63 -4.72 11.16
C THR A 52 -1.28 -6.18 11.49
N LEU A 53 -2.29 -7.04 11.61
CA LEU A 53 -2.12 -8.47 11.85
C LEU A 53 -1.45 -9.18 10.65
N MET A 54 -1.70 -8.70 9.44
CA MET A 54 -1.06 -9.18 8.21
C MET A 54 0.40 -8.74 8.08
N GLY A 55 0.89 -7.88 8.98
CA GLY A 55 2.28 -7.40 9.00
C GLY A 55 2.51 -6.11 8.22
N ALA A 56 1.46 -5.35 7.88
CA ALA A 56 1.62 -4.03 7.27
C ALA A 56 2.33 -3.08 8.27
N PRO A 57 3.40 -2.39 7.83
CA PRO A 57 4.17 -1.51 8.70
C PRO A 57 3.46 -0.15 8.85
N PHE A 58 2.38 -0.11 9.61
CA PHE A 58 1.79 1.17 10.01
C PHE A 58 2.71 1.86 11.02
N ALA A 59 3.02 3.14 10.78
CA ALA A 59 3.63 3.98 11.79
C ALA A 59 2.69 4.05 13.00
N LYS A 60 3.20 3.69 14.19
CA LYS A 60 2.50 3.89 15.46
C LYS A 60 2.35 5.37 15.78
#